data_AF-A0A6J4YFP1-F1
#
_entry.id   AF-A0A6J4YFP1-F1
#
_cell.length_a   1.000
_cell.length_b   1.000
_cell.length_c   1.000
_cell.angle_alpha   90.00
_cell.angle_beta   90.00
_cell.angle_gamma   90.00
#
_symmetry.space_group_name_H-M   'P 1'
#
loop_
_entity.id
_entity.type
_entity.pdbx_description
1 polymer ?
#
loop_
_entity_poly.entity_id
_entity_poly.type
_entity_poly.pdbx_seq_one_letter_code
_entity_poly.pdbx_strand_id
1 'polypeptide(L)'
;MPSLKSKNKPLIWLLDDPNREKQHAMNYTNNPDALNEYNRIVDALYNIVETKSLSETELRVLIGSLKSRFKFVYESAGRRLVQLSHYFPEAGTALLELMKNPKAIIRVRVVQALWSDIPPKEITDEILALGARDRSKKVREFATDRREMIYG
;
A
#
# COMPACT_ATOMS: atom_id res chain seq x y z
N MET A 1 -17.68 -35.46 5.89
CA MET A 1 -17.74 -34.11 6.46
C MET A 1 -17.42 -33.10 5.38
N PRO A 2 -18.36 -32.26 4.92
CA PRO A 2 -18.06 -31.24 3.94
C PRO A 2 -17.27 -30.12 4.61
N SER A 3 -16.01 -29.96 4.18
CA SER A 3 -15.20 -28.75 4.43
C SER A 3 -16.03 -27.52 4.04
N LEU A 4 -16.22 -26.61 5.00
CA LEU A 4 -16.82 -25.30 4.83
C LEU A 4 -15.95 -24.47 3.87
N LYS A 5 -16.03 -24.75 2.57
CA LYS A 5 -15.64 -23.82 1.53
C LYS A 5 -16.55 -22.60 1.68
N SER A 6 -15.97 -21.53 2.19
CA SER A 6 -16.56 -20.21 2.41
C SER A 6 -17.12 -19.65 1.10
N LYS A 7 -18.34 -20.03 0.74
CA LYS A 7 -19.01 -19.58 -0.49
C LYS A 7 -19.59 -18.15 -0.39
N ASN A 8 -19.03 -17.29 0.45
CA ASN A 8 -19.49 -15.91 0.66
C ASN A 8 -18.35 -14.98 1.14
N LYS A 9 -17.21 -14.93 0.44
CA LYS A 9 -16.21 -13.85 0.66
C LYS A 9 -16.33 -12.80 -0.45
N PRO A 10 -16.97 -11.63 -0.24
CA PRO A 10 -16.83 -10.51 -1.16
C PRO A 10 -15.63 -9.62 -0.81
N LEU A 11 -14.81 -9.45 -1.84
CA LEU A 11 -14.07 -8.27 -2.32
C LEU A 11 -12.72 -7.86 -1.72
N ILE A 12 -12.43 -7.97 -0.42
CA ILE A 12 -11.09 -7.55 0.08
C ILE A 12 -10.21 -8.78 0.37
N TRP A 13 -9.56 -9.34 -0.66
CA TRP A 13 -8.57 -10.42 -0.51
C TRP A 13 -7.22 -9.88 -0.02
N LEU A 14 -7.18 -9.26 1.17
CA LEU A 14 -5.94 -8.72 1.70
C LEU A 14 -5.13 -9.76 2.49
N LEU A 15 -5.78 -10.63 3.28
CA LEU A 15 -5.13 -11.65 4.12
C LEU A 15 -6.07 -12.85 4.36
N ASP A 16 -5.56 -14.08 4.22
CA ASP A 16 -6.28 -15.30 4.61
C ASP A 16 -6.02 -15.72 6.07
N ASP A 17 -4.79 -15.51 6.58
CA ASP A 17 -4.38 -15.79 7.97
C ASP A 17 -3.26 -14.80 8.39
N PRO A 18 -3.49 -13.93 9.40
CA PRO A 18 -2.49 -12.97 9.84
C PRO A 18 -1.24 -13.65 10.42
N ASN A 19 -1.36 -14.81 11.06
CA ASN A 19 -0.20 -15.50 11.64
C ASN A 19 0.71 -16.06 10.55
N ARG A 20 0.12 -16.64 9.49
CA ARG A 20 0.87 -17.08 8.31
C ARG A 20 1.64 -15.94 7.67
N GLU A 21 1.04 -14.76 7.58
CA GLU A 21 1.65 -13.57 6.97
C GLU A 21 2.78 -12.99 7.83
N LYS A 22 2.62 -13.00 9.16
CA LYS A 22 3.71 -12.65 10.10
C LYS A 22 4.86 -13.64 10.02
N GLN A 23 4.59 -14.95 9.90
CA GLN A 23 5.63 -15.96 9.70
C GLN A 23 6.33 -15.80 8.35
N HIS A 24 5.58 -15.51 7.29
CA HIS A 24 6.13 -15.24 5.97
C HIS A 24 7.10 -14.04 5.97
N ALA A 25 6.88 -13.04 6.82
CA ALA A 25 7.80 -11.91 7.00
C ALA A 25 9.22 -12.34 7.40
N MET A 26 9.37 -13.45 8.14
CA MET A 26 10.67 -13.98 8.57
C MET A 26 11.52 -14.47 7.39
N ASN A 27 10.90 -14.77 6.24
CA ASN A 27 11.65 -15.12 5.02
C ASN A 27 12.36 -13.91 4.40
N TYR A 28 11.94 -12.69 4.73
CA TYR A 28 12.51 -11.45 4.18
C TYR A 28 13.52 -10.80 5.12
N THR A 29 13.42 -11.06 6.42
CA THR A 29 14.32 -10.47 7.42
C THR A 29 14.28 -11.21 8.76
N ASN A 30 15.41 -11.17 9.47
CA ASN A 30 15.52 -11.54 10.89
C ASN A 30 15.65 -10.30 11.79
N ASN A 31 15.52 -9.08 11.26
CA ASN A 31 15.63 -7.86 12.05
C ASN A 31 14.33 -7.63 12.86
N PRO A 32 14.40 -7.55 14.21
CA PRO A 32 13.21 -7.46 15.04
C PRO A 32 12.43 -6.15 14.84
N ASP A 33 13.10 -5.02 14.56
CA ASP A 33 12.42 -3.75 14.29
C ASP A 33 11.59 -3.83 13.02
N ALA A 34 12.18 -4.43 11.97
CA ALA A 34 11.53 -4.58 10.68
C ALA A 34 10.32 -5.54 10.78
N LEU A 35 10.46 -6.64 11.52
CA LEU A 35 9.35 -7.55 11.81
C LEU A 35 8.25 -6.86 12.61
N ASN A 36 8.61 -6.07 13.63
CA ASN A 36 7.64 -5.31 14.42
C ASN A 36 6.87 -4.29 13.59
N GLU A 37 7.54 -3.55 12.70
CA GLU A 37 6.88 -2.61 11.78
C GLU A 37 5.95 -3.34 10.81
N TYR A 38 6.39 -4.46 10.23
CA TYR A 38 5.55 -5.25 9.34
C TYR A 38 4.35 -5.87 10.05
N ASN A 39 4.53 -6.38 11.27
CA ASN A 39 3.44 -6.97 12.05
C ASN A 39 2.33 -5.95 12.32
N ARG A 40 2.67 -4.67 12.54
CA ARG A 40 1.66 -3.59 12.65
C ARG A 40 0.86 -3.42 11.36
N ILE A 41 1.50 -3.53 10.20
CA ILE A 41 0.78 -3.53 8.91
C ILE A 41 -0.18 -4.71 8.86
N VAL A 42 0.27 -5.92 9.21
CA VAL A 42 -0.58 -7.12 9.21
C VAL A 42 -1.76 -6.97 10.16
N ASP A 43 -1.55 -6.45 11.37
CA ASP A 43 -2.60 -6.22 12.36
C ASP A 43 -3.62 -5.19 11.88
N ALA A 44 -3.15 -4.09 11.27
CA ALA A 44 -4.03 -3.09 10.68
C ALA A 44 -4.89 -3.68 9.54
N LEU A 45 -4.28 -4.47 8.65
CA LEU A 45 -5.00 -5.13 7.56
C LEU A 45 -6.02 -6.14 8.07
N TYR A 46 -5.67 -6.90 9.10
CA TYR A 46 -6.59 -7.84 9.73
C TYR A 46 -7.79 -7.09 10.33
N ASN A 47 -7.56 -5.98 11.02
CA ASN A 47 -8.64 -5.16 11.57
C ASN A 47 -9.53 -4.57 10.47
N ILE A 48 -8.96 -4.13 9.34
CA ILE A 48 -9.73 -3.65 8.19
C ILE A 48 -10.62 -4.77 7.63
N VAL A 49 -10.10 -5.99 7.51
CA VAL A 49 -10.87 -7.13 6.99
C VAL A 49 -11.98 -7.51 7.95
N GLU A 50 -11.70 -7.56 9.25
CA GLU A 50 -12.67 -7.94 10.29
C GLU A 50 -13.80 -6.92 10.41
N THR A 51 -13.45 -5.63 10.47
CA THR A 51 -14.41 -4.53 10.63
C THR A 51 -15.05 -4.09 9.31
N LYS A 52 -14.45 -4.47 8.17
CA LYS A 52 -14.79 -3.99 6.82
C LYS A 52 -14.76 -2.46 6.72
N SER A 53 -13.86 -1.83 7.47
CA SER A 53 -13.71 -0.38 7.53
C SER A 53 -12.24 0.02 7.59
N LEU A 54 -11.91 1.17 7.02
CA LEU A 54 -10.57 1.77 7.10
C LEU A 54 -10.63 2.97 8.05
N SER A 55 -10.23 2.80 9.31
CA SER A 55 -10.19 3.91 10.25
C SER A 55 -8.92 4.74 10.09
N GLU A 56 -8.90 5.91 10.72
CA GLU A 56 -7.73 6.76 10.79
C GLU A 56 -6.52 6.06 11.42
N THR A 57 -6.75 5.13 12.36
CA THR A 57 -5.68 4.37 13.04
C THR A 57 -4.95 3.47 12.05
N GLU A 58 -5.66 2.66 11.27
CA GLU A 58 -5.00 1.78 10.29
C GLU A 58 -4.36 2.59 9.17
N LEU A 59 -5.00 3.67 8.75
CA LEU A 59 -4.43 4.57 7.74
C LEU A 59 -3.11 5.19 8.24
N ARG A 60 -3.06 5.63 9.50
CA ARG A 60 -1.83 6.13 10.14
C ARG A 60 -0.74 5.08 10.21
N VAL A 61 -1.09 3.82 10.47
CA VAL A 61 -0.11 2.71 10.46
C VAL A 61 0.49 2.55 9.06
N LEU A 62 -0.33 2.45 8.01
CA LEU A 62 0.16 2.27 6.64
C LEU A 62 0.99 3.48 6.17
N ILE A 63 0.51 4.70 6.40
CA ILE A 63 1.24 5.94 6.08
C ILE A 63 2.55 6.04 6.88
N GLY A 64 2.54 5.63 8.14
CA GLY A 64 3.72 5.58 8.99
C GLY A 64 4.77 4.62 8.44
N SER A 65 4.35 3.42 8.03
CA SER A 65 5.20 2.39 7.45
C SER A 65 5.82 2.77 6.10
N LEU A 66 5.17 3.66 5.34
CA LEU A 66 5.80 4.28 4.16
C LEU A 66 7.03 5.13 4.51
N LYS A 67 7.30 5.45 5.77
CA LYS A 67 8.53 6.12 6.23
C LYS A 67 9.61 5.15 6.68
N SER A 68 9.33 3.84 6.72
CA SER A 68 10.28 2.82 7.13
C SER A 68 11.58 2.89 6.34
N ARG A 69 12.69 2.51 6.98
CA ARG A 69 13.97 2.28 6.31
C ARG A 69 14.03 0.91 5.63
N PHE A 70 13.17 -0.03 6.03
CA PHE A 70 13.19 -1.39 5.54
C PHE A 70 12.37 -1.52 4.26
N LYS A 71 13.01 -2.01 3.20
CA LYS A 71 12.42 -2.10 1.86
C LYS A 71 11.09 -2.81 1.84
N PHE A 72 11.06 -4.03 2.35
CA PHE A 72 9.84 -4.85 2.35
C PHE A 72 8.70 -4.22 3.17
N VAL A 73 8.99 -3.43 4.21
CA VAL A 73 7.96 -2.75 5.03
C VAL A 73 7.30 -1.64 4.22
N TYR A 74 8.09 -0.73 3.64
CA TYR A 74 7.50 0.38 2.89
C TYR A 74 6.86 -0.08 1.58
N GLU A 75 7.39 -1.11 0.92
CA GLU A 75 6.78 -1.69 -0.29
C GLU A 75 5.46 -2.37 0.06
N SER A 76 5.41 -3.14 1.15
CA SER A 76 4.15 -3.72 1.65
C SER A 76 3.13 -2.64 1.96
N ALA A 77 3.50 -1.61 2.73
CA ALA A 77 2.58 -0.51 3.08
C ALA A 77 2.03 0.21 1.83
N GLY A 78 2.89 0.54 0.86
CA GLY A 78 2.50 1.17 -0.38
C GLY A 78 1.55 0.31 -1.20
N ARG A 79 1.91 -0.97 -1.43
CA ARG A 79 1.07 -1.94 -2.14
C ARG A 79 -0.31 -2.03 -1.50
N ARG A 80 -0.37 -2.11 -0.18
CA ARG A 80 -1.62 -2.28 0.56
C ARG A 80 -2.50 -1.03 0.51
N LEU A 81 -1.91 0.16 0.58
CA LEU A 81 -2.65 1.42 0.36
C LEU A 81 -3.27 1.49 -1.04
N VAL A 82 -2.52 1.09 -2.08
CA VAL A 82 -3.06 1.02 -3.44
C VAL A 82 -4.23 0.04 -3.51
N GLN A 83 -4.06 -1.19 -3.00
CA GLN A 83 -5.14 -2.19 -2.99
C GLN A 83 -6.39 -1.70 -2.25
N LEU A 84 -6.20 -1.06 -1.10
CA LEU A 84 -7.29 -0.50 -0.29
C LEU A 84 -8.04 0.61 -1.01
N SER A 85 -7.40 1.37 -1.90
CA SER A 85 -8.05 2.47 -2.63
C SER A 85 -9.19 2.03 -3.56
N HIS A 86 -9.26 0.74 -3.93
CA HIS A 86 -10.41 0.20 -4.67
C HIS A 86 -11.67 0.03 -3.82
N TYR A 87 -11.51 -0.04 -2.50
CA TYR A 87 -12.58 -0.37 -1.56
C TYR A 87 -12.90 0.78 -0.60
N PHE A 88 -11.89 1.60 -0.31
CA PHE A 88 -11.97 2.69 0.66
C PHE A 88 -11.45 3.99 0.02
N PRO A 89 -12.33 4.96 -0.28
CA PRO A 89 -11.95 6.26 -0.84
C PRO A 89 -10.90 7.01 -0.02
N GLU A 90 -10.85 6.79 1.30
CA GLU A 90 -9.89 7.37 2.22
C GLU A 90 -8.46 6.96 1.88
N ALA A 91 -8.23 5.73 1.40
CA ALA A 91 -6.92 5.28 0.95
C ALA A 91 -6.49 6.01 -0.34
N GLY A 92 -7.42 6.24 -1.27
CA GLY A 92 -7.17 7.05 -2.47
C GLY A 92 -6.79 8.49 -2.11
N THR A 93 -7.58 9.13 -1.25
CA THR A 93 -7.28 10.47 -0.71
C THR A 93 -5.90 10.53 -0.05
N ALA A 94 -5.56 9.52 0.76
CA ALA A 94 -4.26 9.43 1.40
C ALA A 94 -3.09 9.33 0.40
N LEU A 95 -3.23 8.55 -0.67
CA LEU A 95 -2.21 8.46 -1.72
C LEU A 95 -1.96 9.83 -2.38
N LEU A 96 -3.02 10.59 -2.66
CA LEU A 96 -2.92 11.94 -3.23
C LEU A 96 -2.28 12.94 -2.26
N GLU A 97 -2.63 12.88 -0.98
CA GLU A 97 -1.99 13.72 0.05
C GLU A 97 -0.52 13.36 0.24
N LEU A 98 -0.15 12.08 0.14
CA LEU A 98 1.25 11.66 0.18
C LEU A 98 2.05 12.18 -1.01
N MET A 99 1.44 12.37 -2.18
CA MET A 99 2.07 13.06 -3.32
C MET A 99 2.34 14.55 -3.08
N LYS A 100 1.79 15.14 -2.02
CA LYS A 100 2.12 16.51 -1.57
C LYS A 100 3.18 16.52 -0.46
N ASN A 101 3.62 15.36 0.02
CA ASN A 101 4.57 15.26 1.13
C ASN A 101 5.89 16.01 0.81
N PRO A 102 6.47 16.78 1.76
CA PRO A 102 7.71 17.51 1.48
C PRO A 102 8.89 16.61 1.11
N LYS A 103 8.96 15.39 1.68
CA LYS A 103 10.05 14.44 1.44
C LYS A 103 9.85 13.69 0.12
N ALA A 104 10.76 13.88 -0.83
CA ALA A 104 10.70 13.23 -2.14
C ALA A 104 10.64 11.70 -2.05
N ILE A 105 11.32 11.10 -1.08
CA ILE A 105 11.31 9.63 -0.91
C ILE A 105 9.91 9.07 -0.65
N ILE A 106 9.03 9.82 0.04
CA ILE A 106 7.64 9.38 0.27
C ILE A 106 6.85 9.40 -1.02
N ARG A 107 6.99 10.48 -1.80
CA ARG A 107 6.34 10.60 -3.12
C ARG A 107 6.83 9.53 -4.10
N VAL A 108 8.14 9.24 -4.11
CA VAL A 108 8.71 8.13 -4.89
C VAL A 108 8.05 6.80 -4.49
N ARG A 109 7.88 6.54 -3.19
CA ARG A 109 7.26 5.29 -2.71
C ARG A 109 5.79 5.15 -3.13
N VAL A 110 5.05 6.26 -3.20
CA VAL A 110 3.67 6.27 -3.73
C VAL A 110 3.66 5.87 -5.20
N VAL A 111 4.50 6.50 -6.02
CA VAL A 111 4.58 6.17 -7.45
C VAL A 111 5.06 4.72 -7.65
N GLN A 112 6.06 4.27 -6.87
CA GLN A 112 6.55 2.89 -6.86
C GLN A 112 5.49 1.86 -6.49
N ALA A 113 4.58 2.19 -5.57
CA ALA A 113 3.50 1.29 -5.18
C ALA A 113 2.59 0.93 -6.37
N LEU A 114 2.51 1.80 -7.38
CA LEU A 114 1.75 1.54 -8.59
C LEU A 114 2.27 0.33 -9.39
N TRP A 115 3.52 -0.12 -9.21
CA TRP A 115 3.99 -1.36 -9.85
C TRP A 115 3.38 -2.62 -9.24
N SER A 116 2.92 -2.54 -8.00
CA SER A 116 2.32 -3.69 -7.32
C SER A 116 0.86 -3.88 -7.69
N ASP A 117 0.15 -2.79 -7.99
CA ASP A 117 -1.24 -2.76 -8.39
C ASP A 117 -1.61 -1.37 -8.92
N ILE A 118 -2.75 -1.21 -9.61
CA ILE A 118 -3.17 0.08 -10.19
C ILE A 118 -4.44 0.56 -9.46
N PRO A 119 -4.39 1.68 -8.70
CA PRO A 119 -5.57 2.31 -8.09
C PRO A 119 -6.70 2.57 -9.10
N PRO A 120 -7.92 2.93 -8.65
CA PRO A 120 -8.95 3.49 -9.52
C PRO A 120 -8.37 4.56 -10.47
N LYS A 121 -8.87 4.57 -11.71
CA LYS A 121 -8.26 5.33 -12.83
C LYS A 121 -8.05 6.80 -12.48
N GLU A 122 -9.02 7.42 -11.82
CA GLU A 122 -8.99 8.83 -11.42
C GLU A 122 -7.81 9.11 -10.49
N ILE A 123 -7.60 8.23 -9.50
CA ILE A 123 -6.48 8.32 -8.55
C ILE A 123 -5.16 8.07 -9.27
N THR A 124 -5.11 7.06 -10.15
CA THR A 124 -3.92 6.75 -10.95
C THR A 124 -3.51 7.94 -11.82
N ASP A 125 -4.45 8.54 -12.55
CA ASP A 125 -4.20 9.69 -13.41
C ASP A 125 -3.70 10.88 -12.62
N GLU A 126 -4.30 11.15 -11.46
CA GLU A 126 -3.87 12.27 -10.62
C GLU A 126 -2.47 12.04 -10.02
N ILE A 127 -2.17 10.83 -9.52
CA ILE A 127 -0.82 10.48 -9.04
C ILE A 127 0.22 10.67 -10.16
N LEU A 128 -0.06 10.18 -11.37
CA LEU A 128 0.86 10.31 -12.51
C LEU A 128 0.99 11.77 -12.97
N ALA A 129 -0.09 12.55 -12.97
CA ALA A 129 -0.05 13.97 -13.34
C ALA A 129 0.69 14.84 -12.30
N LEU A 130 0.57 14.52 -11.01
CA LEU A 130 1.36 15.13 -9.94
C LEU A 130 2.83 14.71 -10.06
N GLY A 131 3.08 13.41 -10.27
CA GLY A 131 4.41 12.85 -10.41
C GLY A 131 5.20 13.42 -11.60
N ALA A 132 4.57 13.57 -12.76
CA ALA A 132 5.19 14.13 -13.96
C ALA A 132 5.64 15.60 -13.79
N ARG A 133 4.96 16.35 -12.92
CA ARG A 133 5.27 17.76 -12.60
C ARG A 133 6.05 17.91 -11.29
N ASP A 134 6.47 16.80 -10.68
CA ASP A 134 7.10 16.83 -9.38
C ASP A 134 8.44 17.56 -9.41
N ARG A 135 8.77 18.28 -8.33
CA ARG A 135 10.07 18.97 -8.20
C ARG A 135 11.28 18.02 -8.19
N SER A 136 11.11 16.78 -7.74
CA SER A 136 12.15 15.77 -7.72
C SER A 136 12.26 15.07 -9.08
N LYS A 137 13.46 15.10 -9.67
CA LYS A 137 13.75 14.35 -10.92
C LYS A 137 13.36 12.88 -10.81
N LYS A 138 13.69 12.24 -9.68
CA LYS A 138 13.38 10.83 -9.44
C LYS A 138 11.88 10.55 -9.45
N VAL A 139 11.06 11.42 -8.84
CA VAL A 139 9.60 11.22 -8.88
C VAL A 139 9.08 11.35 -10.30
N ARG A 140 9.58 12.32 -11.08
CA ARG A 140 9.20 12.48 -12.49
C ARG A 140 9.56 11.27 -13.34
N GLU A 141 10.77 10.73 -13.20
CA GLU A 141 11.22 9.53 -13.92
C GLU A 141 10.30 8.34 -13.63
N PHE A 142 10.07 8.03 -12.34
CA PHE A 142 9.16 6.93 -11.98
C PHE A 142 7.73 7.16 -12.49
N ALA A 143 7.24 8.40 -12.51
CA ALA A 143 5.91 8.68 -13.02
C ALA A 143 5.83 8.51 -14.55
N THR A 144 6.85 8.93 -15.29
CA THR A 144 6.93 8.71 -16.74
C THR A 144 7.00 7.23 -17.07
N ASP A 145 7.93 6.50 -16.46
CA ASP A 145 8.09 5.05 -16.66
C ASP A 145 6.78 4.31 -16.37
N ARG A 146 6.10 4.69 -15.28
CA ARG A 146 4.84 4.05 -14.92
C ARG A 146 3.71 4.39 -15.87
N ARG A 147 3.64 5.64 -16.33
CA ARG A 147 2.64 6.09 -17.31
C ARG A 147 2.78 5.36 -18.63
N GLU A 148 4.01 5.21 -19.14
CA GLU A 148 4.29 4.46 -20.36
C GLU A 148 3.89 2.99 -20.20
N MET A 149 4.16 2.37 -19.05
CA MET A 149 3.73 0.99 -18.82
C MET A 149 2.20 0.82 -18.76
N ILE A 150 1.45 1.83 -18.29
CA ILE A 150 -0.02 1.75 -18.17
C ILE A 150 -0.73 2.12 -19.47
N TYR A 151 -0.19 3.07 -20.23
CA TYR A 151 -0.88 3.72 -21.35
C TYR A 151 -0.12 3.70 -22.69
N GLY A 152 1.14 3.27 -22.70
CA GLY A 152 1.98 3.19 -23.90
C GLY A 152 1.79 1.91 -24.70
#